data_AF-A0A660PCC3-F1
#
_entry.id   AF-A0A660PCC3-F1
#
_cell.length_a   1.000
_cell.length_b   1.000
_cell.length_c   1.000
_cell.angle_alpha   90.00
_cell.angle_beta   90.00
_cell.angle_gamma   90.00
#
_symmetry.space_group_name_H-M   'P 1'
#
loop_
_entity.id
_entity.type
_entity.pdbx_description
1 polymer ?
#
loop_
_entity_poly.entity_id
_entity_poly.type
_entity_poly.pdbx_seq_one_letter_code
_entity_poly.pdbx_strand_id
1 'polypeptide(L)'
;MVVNYLAWLNIISLAVKLLNVSSGSEGIVVKVFTETTTEIHLSDPKTTIYHISLYGKETGIKLKGYILIPRQDIHASKDDDRFLFPFVRNAVFLTVNEFAVIYEEALQEPVMPKSKTLEPYIEEVLKILDVEKNNKPVEIRDNYTINNGIQVIKQQTFPQYVDLQVAKQGSTPIDYQNIKKLFPHKMILLSVIPDMGKVIQTWLSGGDADLPPAFFKIQDQVIDLFSAQLTDNVTAGKFEDFRTQLRTLMEKQDSFDQTTYDFLTKFFKRITLYESPQSTFSDYQPKTTPDRVTDFMPQIVDKIDELPAAKQENLKKLMKLFKQYQKSTKKNKGEWVEGNPLLGGNEKEYHPTEDELIFGEIGSRILETLNKLQKNNWQQIRKQQSLKNKKLQFTQFSFIHYDVMGSGRFFYVDKMIPVVVKFSKKGFEVKADSVEKIP
;
A
#
# COMPACT_ATOMS: atom_id res chain seq x y z
N MET A 1 35.46 -4.67 -14.11
CA MET A 1 34.64 -4.19 -15.23
C MET A 1 33.60 -3.30 -14.58
N VAL A 2 33.60 -1.99 -14.83
CA VAL A 2 32.60 -1.11 -14.21
C VAL A 2 31.27 -1.42 -14.88
N VAL A 3 30.34 -1.98 -14.12
CA VAL A 3 28.98 -2.26 -14.60
C VAL A 3 28.34 -0.95 -15.03
N ASN A 4 28.01 -0.83 -16.32
CA ASN A 4 27.40 0.37 -16.86
C ASN A 4 25.89 0.37 -16.59
N TYR A 5 25.50 0.78 -15.38
CA TYR A 5 24.10 0.91 -14.99
C TYR A 5 23.32 1.94 -15.87
N LEU A 6 24.00 2.79 -16.66
CA LEU A 6 23.37 3.76 -17.55
C LEU A 6 22.56 3.10 -18.67
N ALA A 7 23.06 1.99 -19.23
CA ALA A 7 22.35 1.23 -20.25
C ALA A 7 20.97 0.79 -19.75
N TRP A 8 20.89 0.38 -18.48
CA TRP A 8 19.66 -0.04 -17.83
C TRP A 8 18.71 1.09 -17.51
N LEU A 9 19.24 2.20 -17.02
CA LEU A 9 18.45 3.39 -16.75
C LEU A 9 17.88 3.99 -18.04
N ASN A 10 18.57 3.83 -19.17
CA ASN A 10 18.03 4.12 -20.50
C ASN A 10 16.87 3.18 -20.86
N ILE A 11 16.99 1.87 -20.61
CA ILE A 11 15.90 0.93 -20.86
C ILE A 11 14.68 1.24 -19.97
N ILE A 12 14.88 1.57 -18.69
CA ILE A 12 13.80 2.01 -17.78
C ILE A 12 13.18 3.32 -18.29
N SER A 13 14.00 4.28 -18.73
CA SER A 13 13.53 5.53 -19.34
C SER A 13 12.62 5.26 -20.55
N LEU A 14 13.04 4.35 -21.43
CA LEU A 14 12.30 3.94 -22.61
C LEU A 14 10.99 3.22 -22.25
N ALA A 15 11.03 2.35 -21.24
CA ALA A 15 9.86 1.66 -20.70
C ALA A 15 8.80 2.63 -20.16
N VAL A 16 9.21 3.64 -19.39
CA VAL A 16 8.27 4.64 -18.87
C VAL A 16 7.74 5.54 -19.99
N LYS A 17 8.56 5.86 -21.01
CA LYS A 17 8.08 6.57 -22.21
C LYS A 17 7.04 5.75 -22.99
N LEU A 18 7.16 4.42 -23.02
CA LEU A 18 6.16 3.55 -23.64
C LEU A 18 4.81 3.56 -22.92
N LEU A 19 4.81 3.59 -21.59
CA LEU A 19 3.55 3.72 -20.84
C LEU A 19 2.78 4.95 -21.33
N ASN A 20 3.48 6.07 -21.55
CA ASN A 20 2.88 7.30 -22.03
C ASN A 20 2.20 7.17 -23.40
N VAL A 21 2.67 6.25 -24.24
CA VAL A 21 2.12 5.97 -25.58
C VAL A 21 1.01 4.91 -25.54
N SER A 22 1.16 3.90 -24.68
CA SER A 22 0.32 2.70 -24.68
C SER A 22 -0.88 2.75 -23.72
N SER A 23 -0.75 3.41 -22.56
CA SER A 23 -1.80 3.39 -21.53
C SER A 23 -2.82 4.53 -21.67
N GLY A 24 -2.72 5.36 -22.71
CA GLY A 24 -3.79 6.27 -23.13
C GLY A 24 -4.25 7.29 -22.08
N SER A 25 -3.44 7.64 -21.07
CA SER A 25 -3.79 8.73 -20.16
C SER A 25 -3.70 10.04 -20.93
N GLU A 26 -4.79 10.43 -21.60
CA GLU A 26 -4.85 11.59 -22.51
C GLU A 26 -4.31 12.88 -21.88
N GLY A 27 -4.28 12.96 -20.54
CA GLY A 27 -3.82 14.10 -19.76
C GLY A 27 -2.43 14.00 -19.11
N ILE A 28 -1.58 13.00 -19.39
CA ILE A 28 -0.25 12.87 -18.75
C ILE A 28 0.88 12.89 -19.80
N VAL A 29 2.02 13.48 -19.45
CA VAL A 29 3.28 13.44 -20.19
C VAL A 29 4.40 12.99 -19.27
N VAL A 30 5.14 11.97 -19.68
CA VAL A 30 6.38 11.59 -19.01
C VAL A 30 7.55 12.37 -19.61
N LYS A 31 8.35 12.98 -18.75
CA LYS A 31 9.67 13.48 -19.11
C LYS A 31 10.72 12.68 -18.36
N VAL A 32 11.73 12.21 -19.11
CA VAL A 32 12.92 11.60 -18.54
C VAL A 32 14.11 12.45 -18.93
N PHE A 33 14.89 12.87 -17.95
CA PHE A 33 16.12 13.61 -18.17
C PHE A 33 17.21 13.08 -17.25
N THR A 34 18.45 13.41 -17.59
CA THR A 34 19.64 12.97 -16.86
C THR A 34 20.43 14.18 -16.40
N GLU A 35 20.97 14.10 -15.19
CA GLU A 35 21.88 15.09 -14.64
C GLU A 35 23.21 14.41 -14.32
N THR A 36 24.32 14.96 -14.78
CA THR A 36 25.64 14.47 -14.36
C THR A 36 26.13 15.32 -13.21
N THR A 37 26.40 14.68 -12.08
CA THR A 37 26.84 15.33 -10.87
C THR A 37 28.29 14.99 -10.53
N THR A 38 29.00 15.96 -9.94
CA THR A 38 30.38 15.78 -9.44
C THR A 38 30.47 15.84 -7.91
N GLU A 39 29.39 15.43 -7.24
CA GLU A 39 29.26 15.49 -5.79
C GLU A 39 30.27 14.55 -5.10
N ILE A 40 30.96 15.08 -4.10
CA ILE A 40 32.01 14.39 -3.33
C ILE A 40 31.49 13.25 -2.45
N HIS A 41 30.17 13.05 -2.43
CA HIS A 41 29.46 12.10 -1.57
C HIS A 41 29.12 10.79 -2.28
N LEU A 42 29.48 10.65 -3.56
CA LEU A 42 29.33 9.44 -4.36
C LEU A 42 30.68 8.75 -4.52
N SER A 43 30.71 7.41 -4.52
CA SER A 43 31.95 6.69 -4.83
C SER A 43 32.42 6.89 -6.27
N ASP A 44 31.50 7.11 -7.22
CA ASP A 44 31.84 7.58 -8.56
C ASP A 44 31.57 9.10 -8.66
N PRO A 45 32.62 9.93 -8.71
CA PRO A 45 32.50 11.38 -8.77
C PRO A 45 31.99 11.90 -10.12
N LYS A 46 31.66 11.04 -11.09
CA LYS A 46 31.00 11.44 -12.35
C LYS A 46 29.78 10.55 -12.60
N THR A 47 28.83 10.62 -11.68
CA THR A 47 27.60 9.84 -11.77
C THR A 47 26.54 10.58 -12.59
N THR A 48 25.89 9.86 -13.49
CA THR A 48 24.65 10.31 -14.14
C THR A 48 23.44 9.82 -13.34
N ILE A 49 22.67 10.78 -12.82
CA ILE A 49 21.41 10.57 -12.11
C ILE A 49 20.26 10.67 -13.12
N TYR A 50 19.24 9.83 -12.96
CA TYR A 50 18.08 9.81 -13.83
C TYR A 50 16.86 10.36 -13.10
N HIS A 51 16.15 11.28 -13.75
CA HIS A 51 14.91 11.83 -13.26
C HIS A 51 13.76 11.39 -14.15
N ILE A 52 12.74 10.80 -13.55
CA ILE A 52 11.48 10.43 -14.21
C ILE A 52 10.41 11.32 -13.62
N SER A 53 9.85 12.22 -14.42
CA SER A 53 8.85 13.18 -13.97
C SER A 53 7.56 13.04 -14.78
N LEU A 54 6.44 12.99 -14.07
CA LEU A 54 5.09 12.96 -14.64
C LEU A 54 4.54 14.38 -14.63
N TYR A 55 4.01 14.82 -15.77
CA TYR A 55 3.42 16.14 -15.95
C TYR A 55 1.98 16.01 -16.45
N GLY A 56 1.11 16.92 -16.02
CA GLY A 56 -0.19 17.10 -16.68
C GLY A 56 0.04 17.64 -18.09
N LYS A 57 -0.49 16.98 -19.12
CA LYS A 57 -0.30 17.33 -20.52
C LYS A 57 -0.82 18.74 -20.83
N GLU A 58 -1.99 19.08 -20.30
CA GLU A 58 -2.64 20.37 -20.53
C GLU A 58 -2.09 21.46 -19.61
N THR A 59 -1.80 21.11 -18.35
CA THR A 59 -1.40 22.08 -17.33
C THR A 59 0.10 22.36 -17.31
N GLY A 60 0.92 21.42 -17.81
CA GLY A 60 2.37 21.45 -17.67
C GLY A 60 2.86 21.32 -16.22
N ILE A 61 1.96 21.06 -15.27
CA ILE A 61 2.28 20.95 -13.84
C ILE A 61 2.88 19.58 -13.56
N LYS A 62 3.94 19.53 -12.75
CA LYS A 62 4.57 18.28 -12.30
C LYS A 62 3.64 17.58 -11.29
N LEU A 63 3.20 16.39 -11.64
CA LEU A 63 2.28 15.56 -10.84
C LEU A 63 3.01 14.56 -9.95
N LYS A 64 4.19 14.10 -10.37
CA LYS A 64 5.02 13.15 -9.64
C LYS A 64 6.45 13.20 -10.17
N GLY A 65 7.42 12.83 -9.34
CA GLY A 65 8.82 12.77 -9.74
C GLY A 65 9.56 11.65 -9.01
N TYR A 66 10.52 11.04 -9.70
CA TYR A 66 11.36 9.98 -9.18
C TYR A 66 12.81 10.25 -9.56
N ILE A 67 13.73 10.05 -8.61
CA ILE A 67 15.17 10.16 -8.78
C ILE A 67 15.76 8.76 -8.66
N LEU A 68 16.48 8.34 -9.68
CA LEU A 68 17.17 7.06 -9.74
C LEU A 68 18.67 7.32 -9.72
N ILE A 69 19.31 6.92 -8.62
CA ILE A 69 20.77 7.01 -8.44
C ILE A 69 21.35 5.62 -8.70
N PRO A 70 22.28 5.44 -9.66
CA PRO A 70 22.92 4.16 -9.91
C PRO A 70 23.50 3.55 -8.63
N ARG A 71 23.45 2.21 -8.52
CA ARG A 71 23.99 1.49 -7.35
C ARG A 71 25.48 1.77 -7.17
N GLN A 72 25.81 2.42 -6.07
CA GLN A 72 27.16 2.79 -5.66
C GLN A 72 27.17 3.17 -4.18
N ASP A 73 28.33 3.45 -3.61
CA ASP A 73 28.35 4.01 -2.25
C ASP A 73 27.85 5.45 -2.27
N ILE A 74 26.99 5.75 -1.31
CA ILE A 74 26.39 7.06 -1.10
C ILE A 74 26.63 7.47 0.34
N HIS A 75 27.48 8.46 0.54
CA HIS A 75 27.86 8.94 1.87
C HIS A 75 27.04 10.16 2.28
N ALA A 76 26.71 10.29 3.56
CA ALA A 76 26.10 11.51 4.07
C ALA A 76 27.02 12.73 3.86
N SER A 77 26.42 13.89 3.64
CA SER A 77 27.15 15.15 3.65
C SER A 77 27.66 15.47 5.05
N LYS A 78 28.85 16.07 5.14
CA LYS A 78 29.44 16.51 6.42
C LYS A 78 28.67 17.69 7.03
N ASP A 79 27.96 18.45 6.20
CA ASP A 79 27.37 19.75 6.56
C ASP A 79 25.83 19.74 6.62
N ASP A 80 25.16 18.62 6.33
CA ASP A 80 23.69 18.54 6.33
C ASP A 80 23.18 17.21 6.88
N ASP A 81 22.71 17.24 8.13
CA ASP A 81 22.55 16.07 8.99
C ASP A 81 21.25 15.27 8.79
N ARG A 82 20.42 15.63 7.81
CA ARG A 82 19.10 15.01 7.60
C ARG A 82 18.90 14.41 6.23
N PHE A 83 19.83 14.66 5.30
CA PHE A 83 19.65 14.26 3.91
C PHE A 83 20.91 13.60 3.39
N LEU A 84 20.74 12.45 2.75
CA LEU A 84 21.81 11.78 2.01
C LEU A 84 22.39 12.69 0.90
N PHE A 85 21.67 13.74 0.46
CA PHE A 85 22.14 14.70 -0.56
C PHE A 85 21.41 16.07 -0.58
N PRO A 86 22.08 17.15 -1.07
CA PRO A 86 21.44 18.44 -1.38
C PRO A 86 20.31 18.37 -2.41
N PHE A 87 20.41 17.51 -3.44
CA PHE A 87 19.40 17.34 -4.50
C PHE A 87 18.24 16.39 -4.11
N VAL A 88 18.38 15.65 -3.00
CA VAL A 88 17.35 14.77 -2.42
C VAL A 88 16.68 15.43 -1.20
N ARG A 89 16.99 16.71 -0.90
CA ARG A 89 16.43 17.46 0.25
C ARG A 89 14.91 17.46 0.31
N ASN A 90 14.26 17.28 -0.83
CA ASN A 90 12.81 17.16 -0.93
C ASN A 90 12.47 15.83 -1.59
N ALA A 91 13.06 14.72 -1.18
CA ALA A 91 12.74 13.42 -1.73
C ALA A 91 12.74 12.33 -0.65
N VAL A 92 11.81 11.40 -0.79
CA VAL A 92 11.57 10.30 0.15
C VAL A 92 12.14 9.03 -0.45
N PHE A 93 12.92 8.28 0.33
CA PHE A 93 13.40 6.98 -0.10
C PHE A 93 12.21 6.07 -0.43
N LEU A 94 12.21 5.52 -1.65
CA LEU A 94 11.11 4.70 -2.13
C LEU A 94 11.47 3.22 -2.13
N THR A 95 12.57 2.84 -2.78
CA THR A 95 13.04 1.45 -2.86
C THR A 95 14.47 1.34 -3.41
N VAL A 96 15.00 0.12 -3.49
CA VAL A 96 16.19 -0.23 -4.28
C VAL A 96 15.85 -1.36 -5.23
N ASN A 97 16.27 -1.26 -6.49
CA ASN A 97 16.16 -2.37 -7.45
C ASN A 97 17.54 -2.91 -7.86
N GLU A 98 17.61 -3.75 -8.90
CA GLU A 98 18.88 -4.30 -9.39
C GLU A 98 19.87 -3.22 -9.88
N PHE A 99 19.42 -1.99 -10.12
CA PHE A 99 20.20 -0.98 -10.86
C PHE A 99 20.39 0.34 -10.11
N ALA A 100 19.44 0.73 -9.25
CA ALA A 100 19.44 2.04 -8.63
C ALA A 100 18.82 2.05 -7.22
N VAL A 101 19.25 3.03 -6.44
CA VAL A 101 18.54 3.52 -5.26
C VAL A 101 17.53 4.56 -5.75
N ILE A 102 16.26 4.38 -5.41
CA ILE A 102 15.13 5.12 -5.97
C ILE A 102 14.51 5.99 -4.88
N TYR A 103 14.34 7.27 -5.19
CA TYR A 103 13.66 8.24 -4.35
C TYR A 103 12.46 8.81 -5.09
N GLU A 104 11.42 9.16 -4.34
CA GLU A 104 10.29 9.94 -4.81
C GLU A 104 10.51 11.42 -4.48
N GLU A 105 10.40 12.31 -5.46
CA GLU A 105 10.48 13.76 -5.24
C GLU A 105 9.20 14.27 -4.55
N ALA A 106 9.36 14.86 -3.37
CA ALA A 106 8.34 15.61 -2.68
C ALA A 106 7.98 16.88 -3.46
N LEU A 107 6.71 17.02 -3.80
CA LEU A 107 6.17 18.20 -4.47
C LEU A 107 5.91 19.29 -3.44
N GLN A 108 6.31 20.52 -3.76
CA GLN A 108 6.20 21.65 -2.82
C GLN A 108 4.74 22.02 -2.50
N GLU A 109 3.78 21.71 -3.38
CA GLU A 109 2.34 21.78 -3.09
C GLU A 109 1.57 20.72 -3.92
N PRO A 110 0.67 19.92 -3.32
CA PRO A 110 -0.15 18.99 -4.08
C PRO A 110 -1.31 19.74 -4.75
N VAL A 111 -1.10 20.27 -5.94
CA VAL A 111 -2.21 20.69 -6.82
C VAL A 111 -2.68 19.45 -7.58
N MET A 112 -3.27 18.50 -6.86
CA MET A 112 -3.90 17.35 -7.49
C MET A 112 -5.27 17.77 -8.04
N PRO A 113 -5.49 17.78 -9.37
CA PRO A 113 -6.85 17.52 -9.83
C PRO A 113 -7.22 16.13 -9.30
N LYS A 114 -8.38 16.00 -8.64
CA LYS A 114 -8.97 14.70 -8.20
C LYS A 114 -9.37 13.88 -9.42
N SER A 115 -8.41 13.54 -10.26
CA SER A 115 -8.60 12.86 -11.52
C SER A 115 -8.30 11.39 -11.28
N LYS A 116 -9.34 10.55 -11.26
CA LYS A 116 -9.27 9.08 -11.16
C LYS A 116 -8.38 8.40 -12.24
N THR A 117 -7.76 9.18 -13.12
CA THR A 117 -6.93 8.74 -14.24
C THR A 117 -5.43 8.76 -13.94
N LEU A 118 -4.99 9.32 -12.81
CA LEU A 118 -3.55 9.42 -12.47
C LEU A 118 -3.06 8.20 -11.69
N GLU A 119 -3.84 7.70 -10.75
CA GLU A 119 -3.43 6.62 -9.84
C GLU A 119 -3.04 5.33 -10.60
N PRO A 120 -3.81 4.83 -11.58
CA PRO A 120 -3.41 3.64 -12.33
C PRO A 120 -2.09 3.85 -13.09
N TYR A 121 -1.85 5.08 -13.58
CA TYR A 121 -0.63 5.41 -14.29
C TYR A 121 0.59 5.43 -13.35
N ILE A 122 0.42 5.98 -12.14
CA ILE A 122 1.45 5.96 -11.09
C ILE A 122 1.78 4.52 -10.71
N GLU A 123 0.77 3.67 -10.51
CA GLU A 123 0.97 2.25 -10.20
C GLU A 123 1.82 1.53 -11.26
N GLU A 124 1.56 1.76 -12.54
CA GLU A 124 2.37 1.18 -13.63
C GLU A 124 3.82 1.66 -13.61
N VAL A 125 4.06 2.95 -13.34
CA VAL A 125 5.42 3.46 -13.15
C VAL A 125 6.09 2.77 -11.96
N LEU A 126 5.39 2.61 -10.84
CA LEU A 126 5.92 1.93 -9.64
C LEU A 126 6.22 0.45 -9.90
N LYS A 127 5.46 -0.24 -10.76
CA LYS A 127 5.73 -1.61 -11.21
C LYS A 127 7.00 -1.69 -12.05
N ILE A 128 7.21 -0.76 -12.98
CA ILE A 128 8.47 -0.68 -13.77
C ILE A 128 9.67 -0.45 -12.84
N LEU A 129 9.50 0.37 -11.81
CA LEU A 129 10.52 0.64 -10.80
C LEU A 129 10.68 -0.49 -9.76
N ASP A 130 9.86 -1.54 -9.83
CA ASP A 130 9.87 -2.74 -8.97
C ASP A 130 9.63 -2.44 -7.48
N VAL A 131 8.83 -1.41 -7.18
CA VAL A 131 8.62 -0.90 -5.82
C VAL A 131 7.87 -1.92 -4.95
N GLU A 132 6.79 -2.52 -5.45
CA GLU A 132 5.96 -3.46 -4.67
C GLU A 132 6.74 -4.69 -4.20
N LYS A 133 7.60 -5.21 -5.07
CA LYS A 133 8.43 -6.39 -4.78
C LYS A 133 9.53 -6.08 -3.78
N ASN A 134 10.10 -4.88 -3.85
CA ASN A 134 11.28 -4.52 -3.07
C ASN A 134 10.96 -3.82 -1.75
N ASN A 135 9.70 -3.51 -1.45
CA ASN A 135 9.28 -2.81 -0.23
C ASN A 135 8.80 -3.72 0.91
N LYS A 136 8.86 -5.04 0.75
CA LYS A 136 8.53 -6.00 1.82
C LYS A 136 9.80 -6.66 2.34
N PRO A 137 10.09 -6.59 3.65
CA PRO A 137 11.23 -7.29 4.21
C PRO A 137 10.98 -8.80 4.13
N VAL A 138 11.96 -9.53 3.63
CA VAL A 138 12.00 -11.00 3.59
C VAL A 138 12.45 -11.56 4.94
N GLU A 139 13.23 -10.79 5.67
CA GLU A 139 13.74 -11.17 6.98
C GLU A 139 13.89 -9.93 7.88
N ILE A 140 13.58 -10.10 9.17
CA ILE A 140 13.77 -9.10 10.23
C ILE A 140 14.54 -9.76 11.36
N ARG A 141 15.64 -9.14 11.81
CA ARG A 141 16.44 -9.57 12.97
C ARG A 141 16.73 -8.38 13.86
N ASP A 142 16.61 -8.58 15.16
CA ASP A 142 16.86 -7.54 16.16
C ASP A 142 17.90 -8.01 17.18
N ASN A 143 18.62 -7.05 17.75
CA ASN A 143 19.49 -7.23 18.92
C ASN A 143 20.48 -8.41 18.83
N TYR A 144 21.43 -8.33 17.90
CA TYR A 144 22.51 -9.31 17.78
C TYR A 144 23.84 -8.62 17.49
N THR A 145 24.93 -9.35 17.65
CA THR A 145 26.28 -8.84 17.40
C THR A 145 26.84 -9.48 16.15
N ILE A 146 27.30 -8.64 15.21
CA ILE A 146 28.06 -9.11 14.04
C ILE A 146 29.56 -9.08 14.36
N ASN A 147 30.36 -9.74 13.52
CA ASN A 147 31.83 -9.82 13.68
C ASN A 147 32.43 -8.45 14.01
N ASN A 148 33.45 -8.44 14.88
CA ASN A 148 34.11 -7.25 15.45
C ASN A 148 33.31 -6.49 16.53
N GLY A 149 32.29 -7.12 17.13
CA GLY A 149 31.60 -6.57 18.31
C GLY A 149 30.60 -5.45 18.00
N ILE A 150 30.26 -5.23 16.74
CA ILE A 150 29.24 -4.24 16.34
C ILE A 150 27.87 -4.77 16.76
N GLN A 151 27.20 -4.02 17.62
CA GLN A 151 25.84 -4.34 18.05
C GLN A 151 24.85 -3.85 17.00
N VAL A 152 24.16 -4.80 16.36
CA VAL A 152 23.04 -4.53 15.46
C VAL A 152 21.79 -4.37 16.32
N ILE A 153 21.17 -3.20 16.21
CA ILE A 153 19.90 -2.89 16.86
C ILE A 153 18.77 -3.55 16.06
N LYS A 154 18.79 -3.34 14.73
CA LYS A 154 17.76 -3.80 13.81
C LYS A 154 18.35 -4.08 12.43
N GLN A 155 17.95 -5.18 11.82
CA GLN A 155 18.21 -5.52 10.43
C GLN A 155 16.90 -5.86 9.74
N GLN A 156 16.62 -5.22 8.61
CA GLN A 156 15.54 -5.59 7.71
C GLN A 156 16.13 -5.91 6.34
N THR A 157 15.98 -7.15 5.90
CA THR A 157 16.50 -7.63 4.62
C THR A 157 15.40 -7.62 3.58
N PHE A 158 15.63 -6.90 2.49
CA PHE A 158 14.77 -6.81 1.32
C PHE A 158 15.41 -7.59 0.16
N PRO A 159 14.70 -7.83 -0.96
CA PRO A 159 15.27 -8.56 -2.09
C PRO A 159 16.57 -7.93 -2.62
N GLN A 160 16.62 -6.60 -2.74
CA GLN A 160 17.75 -5.88 -3.34
C GLN A 160 18.61 -5.10 -2.36
N TYR A 161 18.14 -4.91 -1.12
CA TYR A 161 18.89 -4.15 -0.12
C TYR A 161 18.70 -4.65 1.31
N VAL A 162 19.50 -4.12 2.24
CA VAL A 162 19.40 -4.35 3.68
C VAL A 162 19.34 -2.99 4.36
N ASP A 163 18.34 -2.76 5.20
CA ASP A 163 18.35 -1.67 6.18
C ASP A 163 18.98 -2.20 7.47
N LEU A 164 20.13 -1.62 7.84
CA LEU A 164 20.95 -2.08 8.94
C LEU A 164 21.21 -0.94 9.92
N GLN A 165 20.69 -1.07 11.14
CA GLN A 165 20.89 -0.12 12.21
C GLN A 165 21.89 -0.67 13.22
N VAL A 166 23.00 0.03 13.41
CA VAL A 166 24.09 -0.40 14.29
C VAL A 166 24.37 0.64 15.36
N ALA A 167 24.59 0.18 16.59
CA ALA A 167 25.08 1.02 17.67
C ALA A 167 26.61 1.18 17.53
N LYS A 168 27.09 2.42 17.63
CA LYS A 168 28.52 2.74 17.70
C LYS A 168 28.90 3.05 19.15
N GLN A 169 29.69 2.17 19.75
CA GLN A 169 30.22 2.35 21.10
C GLN A 169 31.60 3.04 21.04
N GLY A 170 31.70 4.26 21.57
CA GLY A 170 32.96 5.00 21.68
C GLY A 170 33.59 5.43 20.34
N SER A 171 34.92 5.54 20.34
CA SER A 171 35.71 6.03 19.21
C SER A 171 36.05 4.98 18.14
N THR A 172 35.55 3.75 18.27
CA THR A 172 35.86 2.66 17.33
C THR A 172 35.29 2.99 15.94
N PRO A 173 36.14 3.02 14.89
CA PRO A 173 35.66 3.27 13.53
C PRO A 173 34.83 2.07 13.05
N ILE A 174 33.79 2.35 12.26
CA ILE A 174 33.02 1.30 11.60
C ILE A 174 33.80 0.78 10.40
N ASP A 175 33.96 -0.54 10.35
CA ASP A 175 34.58 -1.22 9.21
C ASP A 175 33.54 -1.47 8.12
N TYR A 176 33.40 -0.49 7.22
CA TYR A 176 32.48 -0.59 6.09
C TYR A 176 32.79 -1.76 5.15
N GLN A 177 34.06 -2.16 5.02
CA GLN A 177 34.45 -3.25 4.12
C GLN A 177 33.98 -4.60 4.65
N ASN A 178 34.06 -4.81 5.96
CA ASN A 178 33.53 -6.01 6.58
C ASN A 178 31.99 -6.05 6.51
N ILE A 179 31.30 -4.91 6.71
CA ILE A 179 29.84 -4.84 6.56
C ILE A 179 29.42 -5.20 5.12
N LYS A 180 30.10 -4.66 4.10
CA LYS A 180 29.82 -4.99 2.68
C LYS A 180 29.91 -6.49 2.40
N LYS A 181 30.90 -7.18 2.97
CA LYS A 181 31.09 -8.62 2.79
C LYS A 181 29.98 -9.47 3.42
N LEU A 182 29.24 -8.96 4.40
CA LEU A 182 28.12 -9.68 5.02
C LEU A 182 26.91 -9.76 4.09
N PHE A 183 26.76 -8.81 3.17
CA PHE A 183 25.61 -8.71 2.27
C PHE A 183 26.08 -8.54 0.82
N PRO A 184 26.75 -9.56 0.24
CA PRO A 184 27.20 -9.48 -1.13
C PRO A 184 26.00 -9.25 -2.06
N HIS A 185 26.23 -8.51 -3.15
CA HIS A 185 25.23 -8.23 -4.20
C HIS A 185 24.01 -7.41 -3.74
N LYS A 186 23.99 -6.88 -2.52
CA LYS A 186 22.91 -5.99 -2.01
C LYS A 186 23.41 -4.57 -1.78
N MET A 187 22.49 -3.62 -1.89
CA MET A 187 22.70 -2.30 -1.28
C MET A 187 22.47 -2.38 0.22
N ILE A 188 23.19 -1.59 1.01
CA ILE A 188 23.06 -1.58 2.47
C ILE A 188 22.79 -0.14 2.89
N LEU A 189 21.59 0.14 3.40
CA LEU A 189 21.31 1.38 4.12
C LEU A 189 21.83 1.20 5.54
N LEU A 190 23.03 1.70 5.80
CA LEU A 190 23.65 1.63 7.11
C LEU A 190 23.29 2.88 7.91
N SER A 191 22.51 2.70 8.97
CA SER A 191 22.23 3.73 9.98
C SER A 191 23.12 3.50 11.21
N VAL A 192 24.05 4.41 11.43
CA VAL A 192 24.97 4.39 12.56
C VAL A 192 24.43 5.25 13.68
N ILE A 193 24.09 4.62 14.80
CA ILE A 193 23.55 5.29 15.99
C ILE A 193 24.69 5.41 17.02
N PRO A 194 25.29 6.60 17.18
CA PRO A 194 26.36 6.79 18.15
C PRO A 194 25.84 6.85 19.59
N ASP A 195 26.71 6.58 20.55
CA ASP A 195 26.50 6.85 21.98
C ASP A 195 26.25 8.34 22.27
N MET A 196 26.94 9.23 21.53
CA MET A 196 26.73 10.67 21.54
C MET A 196 26.85 11.24 20.12
N GLY A 197 25.89 12.09 19.73
CA GLY A 197 25.88 12.76 18.43
C GLY A 197 24.71 12.34 17.55
N LYS A 198 24.80 12.64 16.26
CA LYS A 198 23.72 12.44 15.29
C LYS A 198 23.84 11.07 14.61
N VAL A 199 22.70 10.51 14.22
CA VAL A 199 22.64 9.30 13.40
C VAL A 199 23.22 9.61 12.03
N ILE A 200 24.13 8.77 11.55
CA ILE A 200 24.70 8.88 10.20
C ILE A 200 24.10 7.79 9.34
N GLN A 201 23.55 8.15 8.18
CA GLN A 201 23.04 7.20 7.20
C GLN A 201 23.93 7.19 5.97
N THR A 202 24.23 6.02 5.43
CA THR A 202 24.99 5.86 4.19
C THR A 202 24.46 4.65 3.43
N TRP A 203 24.44 4.74 2.11
CA TRP A 203 24.34 3.54 1.29
C TRP A 203 25.71 2.96 1.01
N LEU A 204 25.83 1.65 1.18
CA LEU A 204 27.02 0.90 0.82
C LEU A 204 26.63 -0.12 -0.25
N SER A 205 27.42 -0.18 -1.31
CA SER A 205 27.32 -1.26 -2.29
C SER A 205 28.10 -2.46 -1.79
N GLY A 206 27.39 -3.57 -1.52
CA GLY A 206 27.96 -4.89 -1.24
C GLY A 206 28.58 -5.57 -2.46
N GLY A 207 28.72 -4.84 -3.58
CA GLY A 207 29.17 -5.36 -4.87
C GLY A 207 28.11 -5.17 -5.95
N ASP A 208 28.45 -5.58 -7.16
CA ASP A 208 27.52 -5.59 -8.28
C ASP A 208 26.32 -6.48 -7.94
N ALA A 209 25.12 -6.08 -8.37
CA ALA A 209 23.96 -6.97 -8.32
C ALA A 209 24.28 -8.28 -9.08
N ASP A 210 23.53 -9.35 -8.84
CA ASP A 210 23.59 -10.60 -9.60
C ASP A 210 23.07 -10.38 -11.04
N LEU A 211 23.75 -9.51 -11.78
CA LEU A 211 23.53 -9.28 -13.19
C LEU A 211 24.39 -10.27 -13.96
N PRO A 212 23.78 -11.08 -14.83
CA PRO A 212 24.53 -12.12 -15.52
C PRO A 212 25.60 -11.48 -16.44
N PRO A 213 26.88 -11.87 -16.33
CA PRO A 213 28.01 -11.18 -16.98
C PRO A 213 27.92 -11.09 -18.51
N ALA A 214 27.21 -12.03 -19.16
CA ALA A 214 27.02 -12.03 -20.60
C ALA A 214 26.18 -10.84 -21.08
N PHE A 215 25.35 -10.26 -20.21
CA PHE A 215 24.55 -9.08 -20.52
C PHE A 215 25.41 -7.90 -21.00
N PHE A 216 26.53 -7.61 -20.32
CA PHE A 216 27.35 -6.44 -20.62
C PHE A 216 27.99 -6.48 -22.02
N LYS A 217 28.10 -7.68 -22.61
CA LYS A 217 28.61 -7.85 -23.98
C LYS A 217 27.59 -7.48 -25.06
N ILE A 218 26.30 -7.52 -24.72
CA ILE A 218 25.20 -7.35 -25.67
C ILE A 218 24.32 -6.13 -25.35
N GLN A 219 24.71 -5.31 -24.38
CA GLN A 219 23.86 -4.26 -23.82
C GLN A 219 23.36 -3.26 -24.88
N ASP A 220 24.23 -2.85 -25.82
CA ASP A 220 23.89 -1.83 -26.83
C ASP A 220 22.92 -2.42 -27.86
N GLN A 221 23.15 -3.67 -28.28
CA GLN A 221 22.25 -4.38 -29.18
C GLN A 221 20.90 -4.66 -28.51
N VAL A 222 20.89 -4.95 -27.21
CA VAL A 222 19.65 -5.09 -26.43
C VAL A 222 18.90 -3.76 -26.37
N ILE A 223 19.58 -2.64 -26.17
CA ILE A 223 18.97 -1.29 -26.20
C ILE A 223 18.39 -0.99 -27.58
N ASP A 224 19.12 -1.30 -28.65
CA ASP A 224 18.66 -1.10 -30.03
C ASP A 224 17.43 -1.96 -30.34
N LEU A 225 17.47 -3.24 -29.95
CA LEU A 225 16.31 -4.14 -30.03
C LEU A 225 15.13 -3.57 -29.25
N PHE A 226 15.36 -3.11 -28.02
CA PHE A 226 14.32 -2.51 -27.20
C PHE A 226 13.71 -1.30 -27.92
N SER A 227 14.55 -0.38 -28.37
CA SER A 227 14.18 0.87 -29.05
C SER A 227 13.39 0.63 -30.35
N ALA A 228 13.78 -0.39 -31.12
CA ALA A 228 13.11 -0.78 -32.35
C ALA A 228 11.69 -1.33 -32.09
N GLN A 229 11.44 -1.95 -30.94
CA GLN A 229 10.11 -2.44 -30.58
C GLN A 229 9.16 -1.31 -30.14
N LEU A 230 9.70 -0.12 -29.81
CA LEU A 230 8.93 1.02 -29.30
C LEU A 230 8.25 1.86 -30.39
N THR A 231 8.46 1.55 -31.66
CA THR A 231 7.82 2.27 -32.77
C THR A 231 6.39 1.74 -32.98
N ASP A 232 5.40 2.54 -32.54
CA ASP A 232 3.93 2.39 -32.64
C ASP A 232 3.28 1.16 -31.98
N ASN A 233 2.35 1.40 -31.04
CA ASN A 233 1.45 0.45 -30.36
C ASN A 233 2.06 -0.91 -29.98
N VAL A 234 2.41 -1.05 -28.69
CA VAL A 234 2.90 -2.31 -28.12
C VAL A 234 1.76 -3.35 -28.12
N THR A 235 1.90 -4.41 -28.91
CA THR A 235 0.96 -5.54 -28.97
C THR A 235 1.63 -6.82 -28.47
N ALA A 236 0.86 -7.84 -28.08
CA ALA A 236 1.39 -9.13 -27.66
C ALA A 236 2.31 -9.79 -28.71
N GLY A 237 2.10 -9.51 -30.01
CA GLY A 237 2.97 -9.98 -31.09
C GLY A 237 4.40 -9.43 -31.00
N LYS A 238 4.56 -8.19 -30.52
CA LYS A 238 5.89 -7.57 -30.35
C LYS A 238 6.72 -8.20 -29.23
N PHE A 239 6.08 -8.79 -28.22
CA PHE A 239 6.81 -9.54 -27.18
C PHE A 239 7.47 -10.80 -27.76
N GLU A 240 6.74 -11.57 -28.56
CA GLU A 240 7.30 -12.76 -29.20
C GLU A 240 8.35 -12.40 -30.27
N ASP A 241 8.15 -11.28 -30.98
CA ASP A 241 9.16 -10.74 -31.91
C ASP A 241 10.44 -10.34 -31.17
N PHE A 242 10.33 -9.58 -30.08
CA PHE A 242 11.46 -9.25 -29.21
C PHE A 242 12.15 -10.52 -28.71
N ARG A 243 11.39 -11.47 -28.18
CA ARG A 243 11.92 -12.72 -27.62
C ARG A 243 12.69 -13.52 -28.66
N THR A 244 12.21 -13.54 -29.91
CA THR A 244 12.85 -14.20 -31.05
C THR A 244 14.12 -13.47 -31.48
N GLN A 245 14.07 -12.14 -31.57
CA GLN A 245 15.21 -11.31 -31.93
C GLN A 245 16.31 -11.35 -30.86
N LEU A 246 15.93 -11.30 -29.58
CA LEU A 246 16.82 -11.45 -28.45
C LEU A 246 17.48 -12.83 -28.45
N ARG A 247 16.69 -13.89 -28.67
CA ARG A 247 17.24 -15.25 -28.77
C ARG A 247 18.28 -15.35 -29.88
N THR A 248 17.95 -14.81 -31.06
CA THR A 248 18.87 -14.77 -32.21
C THR A 248 20.14 -13.96 -31.90
N LEU A 249 20.02 -12.83 -31.20
CA LEU A 249 21.16 -12.02 -30.77
C LEU A 249 22.07 -12.80 -29.81
N MET A 250 21.48 -13.55 -28.89
CA MET A 250 22.20 -14.34 -27.90
C MET A 250 22.83 -15.61 -28.47
N GLU A 251 22.19 -16.26 -29.44
CA GLU A 251 22.74 -17.43 -30.15
C GLU A 251 23.93 -17.07 -31.04
N LYS A 252 24.09 -15.79 -31.41
CA LYS A 252 25.27 -15.27 -32.12
C LYS A 252 26.49 -15.01 -31.21
N GLN A 253 26.31 -15.10 -29.89
CA GLN A 253 27.44 -15.01 -28.95
C GLN A 253 28.17 -16.35 -28.87
N ASP A 254 29.45 -16.33 -28.51
CA ASP A 254 30.30 -17.54 -28.39
C ASP A 254 29.71 -18.61 -27.46
N SER A 255 28.82 -18.21 -26.54
CA SER A 255 28.05 -19.10 -25.68
C SER A 255 26.69 -18.49 -25.34
N PHE A 256 25.61 -19.24 -25.56
CA PHE A 256 24.26 -18.82 -25.16
C PHE A 256 24.12 -18.86 -23.64
N ASP A 257 23.90 -17.69 -23.01
CA ASP A 257 23.64 -17.59 -21.57
C ASP A 257 22.13 -17.59 -21.28
N GLN A 258 21.60 -18.75 -20.90
CA GLN A 258 20.18 -18.88 -20.54
C GLN A 258 19.78 -17.93 -19.40
N THR A 259 20.68 -17.61 -18.48
CA THR A 259 20.39 -16.75 -17.33
C THR A 259 20.12 -15.31 -17.78
N THR A 260 20.99 -14.77 -18.64
CA THR A 260 20.79 -13.45 -19.26
C THR A 260 19.54 -13.44 -20.11
N TYR A 261 19.30 -14.49 -20.91
CA TYR A 261 18.12 -14.60 -21.76
C TYR A 261 16.81 -14.57 -20.95
N ASP A 262 16.74 -15.38 -19.90
CA ASP A 262 15.57 -15.46 -19.03
C ASP A 262 15.35 -14.15 -18.28
N PHE A 263 16.42 -13.52 -17.79
CA PHE A 263 16.36 -12.23 -17.14
C PHE A 263 15.79 -11.15 -18.07
N LEU A 264 16.35 -11.01 -19.27
CA LEU A 264 15.92 -10.04 -20.27
C LEU A 264 14.49 -10.29 -20.75
N THR A 265 14.13 -11.55 -20.95
CA THR A 265 12.78 -11.93 -21.36
C THR A 265 11.76 -11.63 -20.26
N LYS A 266 12.06 -11.94 -19.00
CA LYS A 266 11.22 -11.59 -17.84
C LYS A 266 11.08 -10.08 -17.67
N PHE A 267 12.18 -9.36 -17.80
CA PHE A 267 12.22 -7.90 -17.72
C PHE A 267 11.40 -7.25 -18.85
N PHE A 268 11.58 -7.70 -20.10
CA PHE A 268 10.81 -7.22 -21.25
C PHE A 268 9.33 -7.56 -21.11
N LYS A 269 9.00 -8.78 -20.65
CA LYS A 269 7.63 -9.20 -20.36
C LYS A 269 6.99 -8.24 -19.36
N ARG A 270 7.68 -7.93 -18.26
CA ARG A 270 7.21 -6.98 -17.24
C ARG A 270 6.90 -5.59 -17.81
N ILE A 271 7.62 -5.15 -18.83
CA ILE A 271 7.48 -3.81 -19.42
C ILE A 271 6.46 -3.75 -20.56
N THR A 272 6.36 -4.82 -21.36
CA THR A 272 5.59 -4.80 -22.62
C THR A 272 4.28 -5.54 -22.54
N LEU A 273 4.19 -6.56 -21.70
CA LEU A 273 2.92 -7.20 -21.41
C LEU A 273 2.31 -6.45 -20.24
N TYR A 274 1.57 -5.39 -20.58
CA TYR A 274 0.30 -5.13 -19.91
C TYR A 274 -0.60 -6.34 -20.17
N GLU A 275 -0.31 -7.44 -19.47
CA GLU A 275 -1.39 -8.28 -18.99
C GLU A 275 -2.09 -7.35 -18.00
N SER A 276 -3.13 -6.64 -18.46
CA SER A 276 -4.21 -6.22 -17.55
C SER A 276 -4.35 -7.37 -16.58
N PRO A 277 -4.10 -7.17 -15.28
CA PRO A 277 -4.00 -8.27 -14.34
C PRO A 277 -5.17 -9.17 -14.66
N GLN A 278 -4.90 -10.37 -15.19
CA GLN A 278 -5.93 -11.37 -15.37
C GLN A 278 -6.55 -11.44 -14.00
N SER A 279 -7.79 -10.96 -13.92
CA SER A 279 -8.39 -10.56 -12.67
C SER A 279 -8.10 -11.65 -11.66
N THR A 280 -7.22 -11.41 -10.70
CA THR A 280 -6.88 -12.35 -9.61
C THR A 280 -8.07 -12.48 -8.63
N PHE A 281 -9.24 -12.18 -9.16
CA PHE A 281 -10.46 -11.64 -8.59
C PHE A 281 -11.53 -11.68 -9.71
N SER A 282 -11.52 -12.67 -10.62
CA SER A 282 -12.62 -12.87 -11.59
C SER A 282 -13.96 -13.03 -10.88
N ASP A 283 -13.90 -13.47 -9.64
CA ASP A 283 -15.02 -13.73 -8.76
C ASP A 283 -15.28 -12.55 -7.80
N TYR A 284 -14.45 -11.50 -7.86
CA TYR A 284 -14.62 -10.30 -7.06
C TYR A 284 -15.67 -9.39 -7.68
N GLN A 285 -16.87 -9.48 -7.12
CA GLN A 285 -17.92 -8.51 -7.38
C GLN A 285 -17.85 -7.42 -6.29
N PRO A 286 -17.72 -6.13 -6.66
CA PRO A 286 -17.94 -5.05 -5.72
C PRO A 286 -19.27 -5.24 -5.02
N LYS A 287 -19.31 -5.05 -3.69
CA LYS A 287 -20.54 -5.24 -2.95
C LYS A 287 -21.48 -4.09 -3.27
N THR A 288 -22.53 -4.40 -4.02
CA THR A 288 -23.57 -3.42 -4.38
C THR A 288 -24.71 -3.37 -3.35
N THR A 289 -24.74 -4.32 -2.41
CA THR A 289 -25.75 -4.40 -1.35
C THR A 289 -25.33 -3.63 -0.10
N PRO A 290 -26.25 -2.98 0.63
CA PRO A 290 -25.94 -2.26 1.86
C PRO A 290 -25.15 -3.11 2.89
N ASP A 291 -24.25 -2.49 3.64
CA ASP A 291 -23.47 -3.15 4.69
C ASP A 291 -24.32 -3.52 5.91
N ARG A 292 -24.22 -4.78 6.30
CA ARG A 292 -24.99 -5.39 7.38
C ARG A 292 -24.07 -5.80 8.51
N VAL A 293 -24.69 -6.00 9.67
CA VAL A 293 -24.01 -6.51 10.87
C VAL A 293 -23.31 -7.85 10.63
N THR A 294 -23.88 -8.70 9.77
CA THR A 294 -23.33 -10.00 9.38
C THR A 294 -22.16 -9.89 8.42
N ASP A 295 -22.03 -8.77 7.69
CA ASP A 295 -20.85 -8.51 6.87
C ASP A 295 -19.67 -8.11 7.77
N PHE A 296 -19.95 -7.30 8.80
CA PHE A 296 -18.97 -6.90 9.82
C PHE A 296 -18.54 -8.06 10.74
N MET A 297 -19.47 -8.92 11.14
CA MET A 297 -19.19 -10.04 12.06
C MET A 297 -19.85 -11.35 11.58
N PRO A 298 -19.28 -12.05 10.58
CA PRO A 298 -19.91 -13.20 9.95
C PRO A 298 -20.29 -14.34 10.90
N GLN A 299 -19.57 -14.52 12.00
CA GLN A 299 -19.84 -15.57 12.98
C GLN A 299 -21.19 -15.42 13.71
N ILE A 300 -21.86 -14.28 13.61
CA ILE A 300 -23.16 -14.05 14.28
C ILE A 300 -24.36 -14.30 13.37
N VAL A 301 -24.16 -14.66 12.10
CA VAL A 301 -25.22 -14.89 11.11
C VAL A 301 -26.33 -15.77 11.66
N ASP A 302 -26.00 -16.96 12.18
CA ASP A 302 -26.98 -17.90 12.71
C ASP A 302 -27.81 -17.27 13.84
N LYS A 303 -27.16 -16.51 14.74
CA LYS A 303 -27.84 -15.84 15.85
C LYS A 303 -28.78 -14.74 15.37
N ILE A 304 -28.41 -13.99 14.33
CA ILE A 304 -29.23 -12.94 13.72
C ILE A 304 -30.41 -13.53 12.97
N ASP A 305 -30.23 -14.65 12.29
CA ASP A 305 -31.28 -15.37 11.56
C ASP A 305 -32.29 -16.03 12.51
N GLU A 306 -31.84 -16.51 13.67
CA GLU A 306 -32.70 -17.02 14.74
C GLU A 306 -33.56 -15.93 15.43
N LEU A 307 -33.21 -14.65 15.26
CA LEU A 307 -33.99 -13.57 15.87
C LEU A 307 -35.41 -13.53 15.25
N PRO A 308 -36.45 -13.25 16.04
CA PRO A 308 -37.80 -13.08 15.50
C PRO A 308 -37.85 -11.98 14.43
N ALA A 309 -38.62 -12.19 13.36
CA ALA A 309 -38.82 -11.18 12.33
C ALA A 309 -39.54 -9.93 12.88
N ALA A 310 -39.30 -8.77 12.25
CA ALA A 310 -39.91 -7.47 12.57
C ALA A 310 -41.42 -7.41 12.22
N LYS A 311 -42.23 -8.17 12.98
CA LYS A 311 -43.68 -8.29 12.83
C LYS A 311 -44.38 -8.06 14.17
N GLN A 312 -45.61 -7.56 14.12
CA GLN A 312 -46.42 -7.26 15.30
C GLN A 312 -46.56 -8.47 16.25
N GLU A 313 -46.84 -9.67 15.73
CA GLU A 313 -46.96 -10.90 16.53
C GLU A 313 -45.70 -11.26 17.33
N ASN A 314 -44.52 -10.87 16.83
CA ASN A 314 -43.23 -11.17 17.43
C ASN A 314 -42.78 -10.14 18.48
N LEU A 315 -43.48 -9.01 18.59
CA LEU A 315 -43.04 -7.88 19.41
C LEU A 315 -42.82 -8.25 20.89
N LYS A 316 -43.67 -9.11 21.46
CA LYS A 316 -43.49 -9.63 22.83
C LYS A 316 -42.20 -10.45 22.98
N LYS A 317 -41.86 -11.30 22.00
CA LYS A 317 -40.65 -12.11 22.00
C LYS A 317 -39.40 -11.23 21.85
N LEU A 318 -39.44 -10.27 20.91
CA LEU A 318 -38.39 -9.27 20.72
C LEU A 318 -38.15 -8.45 22.00
N MET A 319 -39.19 -7.98 22.68
CA MET A 319 -39.07 -7.22 23.93
C MET A 319 -38.47 -8.04 25.08
N LYS A 320 -38.69 -9.36 25.10
CA LYS A 320 -38.06 -10.26 26.07
C LYS A 320 -36.56 -10.40 25.78
N LEU A 321 -36.19 -10.67 24.53
CA LEU A 321 -34.79 -10.74 24.10
C LEU A 321 -34.05 -9.41 24.32
N PHE A 322 -34.70 -8.28 24.04
CA PHE A 322 -34.16 -6.95 24.30
C PHE A 322 -33.73 -6.78 25.76
N LYS A 323 -34.55 -7.21 26.73
CA LYS A 323 -34.20 -7.12 28.16
C LYS A 323 -33.07 -8.06 28.56
N GLN A 324 -32.94 -9.20 27.90
CA GLN A 324 -31.87 -10.16 28.13
C GLN A 324 -30.53 -9.56 27.65
N TYR A 325 -30.46 -9.16 26.38
CA TYR A 325 -29.25 -8.59 25.81
C TYR A 325 -28.88 -7.23 26.40
N GLN A 326 -29.85 -6.42 26.83
CA GLN A 326 -29.57 -5.18 27.57
C GLN A 326 -28.76 -5.41 28.85
N LYS A 327 -28.92 -6.57 29.51
CA LYS A 327 -28.12 -6.90 30.70
C LYS A 327 -26.71 -7.34 30.31
N SER A 328 -26.57 -8.11 29.24
CA SER A 328 -25.28 -8.62 28.76
C SER A 328 -24.39 -7.49 28.25
N THR A 329 -24.92 -6.61 27.40
CA THR A 329 -24.18 -5.45 26.86
C THR A 329 -23.74 -4.45 27.92
N LYS A 330 -24.48 -4.33 29.03
CA LYS A 330 -24.05 -3.51 30.17
C LYS A 330 -22.84 -4.08 30.89
N LYS A 331 -22.66 -5.39 30.87
CA LYS A 331 -21.52 -6.08 31.51
C LYS A 331 -20.31 -6.16 30.58
N ASN A 332 -20.54 -6.30 29.28
CA ASN A 332 -19.50 -6.47 28.29
C ASN A 332 -19.72 -5.50 27.12
N LYS A 333 -19.14 -4.32 27.23
CA LYS A 333 -19.15 -3.31 26.17
C LYS A 333 -17.93 -3.46 25.29
N GLY A 334 -18.08 -3.11 24.03
CA GLY A 334 -16.99 -2.95 23.09
C GLY A 334 -16.07 -1.81 23.48
N GLU A 335 -14.95 -1.72 22.78
CA GLU A 335 -13.88 -0.79 23.08
C GLU A 335 -13.45 -0.01 21.85
N TRP A 336 -12.77 1.10 22.10
CA TRP A 336 -12.11 1.88 21.07
C TRP A 336 -10.70 1.33 20.88
N VAL A 337 -10.36 1.01 19.64
CA VAL A 337 -9.02 0.53 19.24
C VAL A 337 -8.41 1.49 18.23
N GLU A 338 -7.10 1.42 18.06
CA GLU A 338 -6.42 2.09 16.95
C GLU A 338 -6.85 1.43 15.63
N GLY A 339 -7.32 2.24 14.69
CA GLY A 339 -7.68 1.77 13.36
C GLY A 339 -6.49 1.77 12.40
N ASN A 340 -6.70 1.27 11.19
CA ASN A 340 -5.66 1.22 10.17
C ASN A 340 -6.03 2.08 8.95
N PRO A 341 -5.55 3.34 8.89
CA PRO A 341 -5.83 4.24 7.77
C PRO A 341 -5.40 3.71 6.40
N LEU A 342 -4.39 2.85 6.35
CA LEU A 342 -3.93 2.23 5.09
C LEU A 342 -4.93 1.22 4.52
N LEU A 343 -5.86 0.74 5.34
CA LEU A 343 -6.94 -0.15 4.92
C LEU A 343 -8.30 0.58 4.78
N GLY A 344 -8.29 1.91 4.85
CA GLY A 344 -9.50 2.73 4.81
C GLY A 344 -10.18 2.92 6.17
N GLY A 345 -9.58 2.39 7.24
CA GLY A 345 -10.04 2.60 8.61
C GLY A 345 -9.87 4.05 9.10
N ASN A 346 -10.59 4.43 10.14
CA ASN A 346 -10.36 5.71 10.83
C ASN A 346 -9.13 5.59 11.74
N GLU A 347 -8.61 6.70 12.28
CA GLU A 347 -7.51 6.63 13.26
C GLU A 347 -7.93 5.88 14.55
N LYS A 348 -9.22 5.97 14.90
CA LYS A 348 -9.82 5.23 16.01
C LYS A 348 -11.12 4.57 15.59
N GLU A 349 -11.24 3.30 15.92
CA GLU A 349 -12.39 2.47 15.53
C GLU A 349 -13.06 1.89 16.77
N TYR A 350 -14.40 1.84 16.77
CA TYR A 350 -15.13 1.18 17.83
C TYR A 350 -15.40 -0.27 17.44
N HIS A 351 -14.97 -1.20 18.28
CA HIS A 351 -15.16 -2.64 18.10
C HIS A 351 -16.28 -3.12 19.03
N PRO A 352 -17.54 -3.16 18.55
CA PRO A 352 -18.68 -3.62 19.36
C PRO A 352 -18.55 -5.12 19.64
N THR A 353 -19.03 -5.53 20.81
CA THR A 353 -19.14 -6.96 21.11
C THR A 353 -20.28 -7.60 20.31
N GLU A 354 -20.23 -8.92 20.15
CA GLU A 354 -21.34 -9.69 19.57
C GLU A 354 -22.69 -9.37 20.24
N ASP A 355 -22.69 -9.28 21.57
CA ASP A 355 -23.90 -8.94 22.34
C ASP A 355 -24.43 -7.54 21.99
N GLU A 356 -23.56 -6.57 21.74
CA GLU A 356 -23.96 -5.20 21.36
C GLU A 356 -24.56 -5.16 19.96
N LEU A 357 -23.98 -5.92 19.03
CA LEU A 357 -24.48 -6.06 17.67
C LEU A 357 -25.87 -6.72 17.65
N ILE A 358 -26.05 -7.84 18.35
CA ILE A 358 -27.34 -8.53 18.45
C ILE A 358 -28.36 -7.65 19.18
N PHE A 359 -27.95 -6.94 20.23
CA PHE A 359 -28.82 -6.02 20.95
C PHE A 359 -29.32 -4.87 20.07
N GLY A 360 -28.43 -4.28 19.27
CA GLY A 360 -28.74 -3.26 18.28
C GLY A 360 -29.75 -3.76 17.24
N GLU A 361 -29.53 -4.95 16.69
CA GLU A 361 -30.43 -5.58 15.71
C GLU A 361 -31.83 -5.85 16.29
N ILE A 362 -31.92 -6.39 17.51
CA ILE A 362 -33.22 -6.57 18.20
C ILE A 362 -33.93 -5.23 18.35
N GLY A 363 -33.20 -4.19 18.75
CA GLY A 363 -33.72 -2.82 18.86
C GLY A 363 -34.26 -2.29 17.52
N SER A 364 -33.51 -2.48 16.43
CA SER A 364 -33.89 -2.10 15.07
C SER A 364 -35.17 -2.81 14.61
N ARG A 365 -35.29 -4.11 14.83
CA ARG A 365 -36.52 -4.88 14.48
C ARG A 365 -37.74 -4.44 15.29
N ILE A 366 -37.54 -4.09 16.56
CA ILE A 366 -38.61 -3.49 17.38
C ILE A 366 -39.02 -2.14 16.79
N LEU A 367 -38.07 -1.27 16.48
CA LEU A 367 -38.34 0.05 15.93
C LEU A 367 -39.05 -0.03 14.58
N GLU A 368 -38.61 -0.92 13.69
CA GLU A 368 -39.25 -1.18 12.40
C GLU A 368 -40.69 -1.67 12.58
N THR A 369 -40.91 -2.61 13.51
CA THR A 369 -42.25 -3.08 13.84
C THR A 369 -43.13 -1.92 14.32
N LEU A 370 -42.61 -1.05 15.20
CA LEU A 370 -43.33 0.10 15.71
C LEU A 370 -43.65 1.13 14.62
N ASN A 371 -42.70 1.42 13.71
CA ASN A 371 -42.88 2.38 12.63
C ASN A 371 -43.94 1.92 11.61
N LYS A 372 -44.10 0.61 11.42
CA LYS A 372 -45.17 0.03 10.58
C LYS A 372 -46.54 0.07 11.24
N LEU A 373 -46.62 0.27 12.56
CA LEU A 373 -47.89 0.39 13.28
C LEU A 373 -48.41 1.82 13.23
N GLN A 374 -49.68 1.99 12.88
CA GLN A 374 -50.37 3.26 13.08
C GLN A 374 -50.35 3.61 14.58
N LYS A 375 -49.95 4.84 14.92
CA LYS A 375 -49.79 5.32 16.31
C LYS A 375 -51.02 5.05 17.19
N ASN A 376 -52.21 5.07 16.60
CA ASN A 376 -53.50 4.87 17.28
C ASN A 376 -53.73 3.41 17.74
N ASN A 377 -53.08 2.42 17.09
CA ASN A 377 -53.24 1.00 17.41
C ASN A 377 -52.28 0.49 18.50
N TRP A 378 -51.29 1.32 18.89
CA TRP A 378 -50.29 0.95 19.89
C TRP A 378 -50.90 0.53 21.23
N GLN A 379 -51.95 1.23 21.71
CA GLN A 379 -52.54 0.92 23.02
C GLN A 379 -53.19 -0.47 23.03
N GLN A 380 -53.88 -0.83 21.95
CA GLN A 380 -54.51 -2.14 21.80
C GLN A 380 -53.44 -3.24 21.82
N ILE A 381 -52.39 -3.08 21.03
CA ILE A 381 -51.28 -4.04 20.93
C ILE A 381 -50.53 -4.16 22.27
N ARG A 382 -50.25 -3.04 22.92
CA ARG A 382 -49.60 -2.99 24.22
C ARG A 382 -50.40 -3.76 25.28
N LYS A 383 -51.73 -3.60 25.30
CA LYS A 383 -52.62 -4.31 26.21
C LYS A 383 -52.70 -5.80 25.87
N GLN A 384 -52.94 -6.13 24.60
CA GLN A 384 -53.02 -7.52 24.11
C GLN A 384 -51.75 -8.32 24.43
N GLN A 385 -50.58 -7.73 24.23
CA GLN A 385 -49.30 -8.41 24.47
C GLN A 385 -48.73 -8.20 25.88
N SER A 386 -49.44 -7.48 26.76
CA SER A 386 -49.03 -7.19 28.14
C SER A 386 -47.65 -6.52 28.24
N LEU A 387 -47.37 -5.56 27.35
CA LEU A 387 -46.07 -4.87 27.29
C LEU A 387 -45.98 -3.76 28.35
N LYS A 388 -45.08 -3.94 29.32
CA LYS A 388 -44.89 -3.02 30.47
C LYS A 388 -43.76 -1.99 30.28
N ASN A 389 -43.07 -1.99 29.15
CA ASN A 389 -41.91 -1.13 28.92
C ASN A 389 -42.32 0.36 28.90
N LYS A 390 -41.55 1.20 29.61
CA LYS A 390 -41.73 2.68 29.62
C LYS A 390 -40.77 3.38 28.66
N LYS A 391 -39.58 2.83 28.48
CA LYS A 391 -38.51 3.36 27.64
C LYS A 391 -37.68 2.20 27.09
N LEU A 392 -37.24 2.30 25.84
CA LEU A 392 -36.14 1.51 25.27
C LEU A 392 -35.00 2.45 24.95
N GLN A 393 -33.79 1.98 25.18
CA GLN A 393 -32.57 2.68 24.82
C GLN A 393 -31.56 1.64 24.34
N PHE A 394 -31.09 1.82 23.11
CA PHE A 394 -30.12 0.95 22.46
C PHE A 394 -29.29 1.78 21.47
N THR A 395 -28.21 1.20 20.96
CA THR A 395 -27.38 1.80 19.92
C THR A 395 -27.63 1.04 18.63
N GLN A 396 -27.90 1.77 17.56
CA GLN A 396 -27.90 1.21 16.21
C GLN A 396 -26.54 1.47 15.59
N PHE A 397 -25.94 0.43 15.00
CA PHE A 397 -24.67 0.53 14.30
C PHE A 397 -24.94 0.62 12.79
N SER A 398 -24.28 1.55 12.11
CA SER A 398 -24.10 1.49 10.65
C SER A 398 -22.71 0.99 10.33
N PHE A 399 -22.59 0.33 9.19
CA PHE A 399 -21.34 -0.24 8.72
C PHE A 399 -20.96 0.39 7.39
N ILE A 400 -19.67 0.43 7.13
CA ILE A 400 -19.09 0.80 5.85
C ILE A 400 -18.02 -0.22 5.50
N HIS A 401 -17.83 -0.49 4.22
CA HIS A 401 -16.71 -1.27 3.75
C HIS A 401 -15.75 -0.45 2.91
N TYR A 402 -14.49 -0.87 2.91
CA TYR A 402 -13.49 -0.42 1.96
C TYR A 402 -12.91 -1.63 1.24
N ASP A 403 -12.83 -1.48 -0.07
CA ASP A 403 -12.26 -2.45 -0.97
C ASP A 403 -10.81 -2.06 -1.25
N VAL A 404 -9.86 -2.74 -0.63
CA VAL A 404 -8.42 -2.41 -0.71
C VAL A 404 -7.75 -3.36 -1.70
N MET A 405 -7.20 -2.80 -2.78
CA MET A 405 -6.54 -3.58 -3.82
C MET A 405 -5.43 -4.46 -3.21
N GLY A 406 -5.48 -5.76 -3.52
CA GLY A 406 -4.53 -6.77 -3.04
C GLY A 406 -4.74 -7.26 -1.60
N SER A 407 -5.58 -6.59 -0.79
CA SER A 407 -5.83 -6.94 0.62
C SER A 407 -7.26 -7.42 0.89
N GLY A 408 -8.19 -7.19 -0.05
CA GLY A 408 -9.57 -7.64 0.05
C GLY A 408 -10.51 -6.58 0.62
N ARG A 409 -11.70 -7.02 1.08
CA ARG A 409 -12.75 -6.16 1.62
C ARG A 409 -12.68 -6.13 3.14
N PHE A 410 -12.68 -4.92 3.71
CA PHE A 410 -12.68 -4.69 5.14
C PHE A 410 -13.96 -3.96 5.54
N PHE A 411 -14.51 -4.29 6.71
CA PHE A 411 -15.74 -3.71 7.24
C PHE A 411 -15.46 -2.97 8.54
N TYR A 412 -16.06 -1.80 8.68
CA TYR A 412 -15.88 -0.89 9.80
C TYR A 412 -17.23 -0.41 10.32
N VAL A 413 -17.28 -0.03 11.59
CA VAL A 413 -18.42 0.71 12.15
C VAL A 413 -18.32 2.16 11.67
N ASP A 414 -19.29 2.60 10.87
CA ASP A 414 -19.37 3.98 10.37
C ASP A 414 -19.94 4.91 11.44
N LYS A 415 -21.09 4.55 12.03
CA LYS A 415 -21.76 5.36 13.05
C LYS A 415 -22.38 4.51 14.13
N MET A 416 -22.36 5.08 15.34
CA MET A 416 -23.14 4.63 16.48
C MET A 416 -24.25 5.63 16.73
N ILE A 417 -25.50 5.19 16.55
CA ILE A 417 -26.69 6.05 16.67
C ILE A 417 -27.44 5.64 17.94
N PRO A 418 -27.38 6.44 19.02
CA PRO A 418 -28.19 6.20 20.20
C PRO A 418 -29.67 6.41 19.88
N VAL A 419 -30.47 5.36 20.08
CA VAL A 419 -31.91 5.39 19.86
C VAL A 419 -32.64 5.29 21.19
N VAL A 420 -33.57 6.20 21.42
CA VAL A 420 -34.46 6.22 22.58
C VAL A 420 -35.91 6.17 22.12
N VAL A 421 -36.63 5.12 22.52
CA VAL A 421 -38.07 5.00 22.30
C VAL A 421 -38.79 5.20 23.63
N LYS A 422 -39.60 6.25 23.74
CA LYS A 422 -40.43 6.52 24.93
C LYS A 422 -41.87 6.08 24.66
N PHE A 423 -42.44 5.29 25.56
CA PHE A 423 -43.83 4.85 25.46
C PHE A 423 -44.73 5.65 26.40
N SER A 424 -45.84 6.18 25.86
CA SER A 424 -46.83 6.95 26.61
C SER A 424 -48.24 6.34 26.49
N LYS A 425 -49.22 6.96 27.16
CA LYS A 425 -50.65 6.62 26.98
C LYS A 425 -51.19 7.06 25.61
N LYS A 426 -50.51 7.97 24.91
CA LYS A 426 -50.94 8.50 23.61
C LYS A 426 -50.23 7.85 22.41
N GLY A 427 -49.24 6.98 22.64
CA GLY A 427 -48.44 6.37 21.58
C GLY A 427 -46.99 6.12 22.01
N PHE A 428 -46.07 6.25 21.06
CA PHE A 428 -44.63 6.22 21.30
C PHE A 428 -43.94 7.39 20.57
N GLU A 429 -42.81 7.80 21.11
CA GLU A 429 -41.94 8.84 20.57
C GLU A 429 -40.54 8.24 20.37
N VAL A 430 -39.98 8.42 19.19
CA VAL A 430 -38.63 7.97 18.85
C VAL A 430 -37.74 9.20 18.80
N LYS A 431 -36.64 9.18 19.56
CA LYS A 431 -35.53 10.13 19.43
C LYS A 431 -34.30 9.34 19.02
N ALA A 432 -33.73 9.72 17.89
CA ALA A 432 -32.43 9.23 17.45
C ALA A 432 -31.54 10.47 17.34
N ASP A 433 -30.58 10.60 18.25
CA ASP A 433 -29.63 11.70 18.19
C ASP A 433 -28.51 11.28 17.24
N SER A 434 -28.30 12.02 16.15
CA SER A 434 -27.13 11.83 15.30
C SER A 434 -25.89 12.30 16.06
N VAL A 435 -25.15 11.37 16.65
CA VAL A 435 -23.80 11.69 17.16
C VAL A 435 -22.87 11.84 15.95
N GLU A 436 -21.93 12.76 16.05
CA GLU A 436 -20.90 13.10 15.06
C GLU A 436 -20.35 11.86 14.34
N LYS A 437 -19.97 12.03 13.06
CA LYS A 437 -19.10 11.06 12.37
C LYS A 437 -17.98 10.68 13.33
N ILE A 438 -17.73 9.38 13.50
CA ILE A 438 -16.57 8.91 14.24
C ILE A 438 -15.35 9.60 13.60
N PRO A 439 -14.59 10.40 14.36
CA PRO A 439 -13.50 11.22 13.81
C PRO A 439 -12.41 10.38 13.14
#